data_AF-A0AAF0DZT4-F1
#
_entry.id   AF-A0AAF0DZT4-F1
#
_cell.length_a   1.000
_cell.length_b   1.000
_cell.length_c   1.000
_cell.angle_alpha   90.00
_cell.angle_beta   90.00
_cell.angle_gamma   90.00
#
_symmetry.space_group_name_H-M   'P 1'
#
loop_
_entity.id
_entity.type
_entity.pdbx_description
1 polymer ?
#
loop_
_entity_poly.entity_id
_entity_poly.type
_entity_poly.pdbx_seq_one_letter_code
_entity_poly.pdbx_strand_id
1 'polypeptide(L)'
;MSDVVEDPLEPPRHRFKKVPAGPPSPPPPVLRSPPRKVTAQEQKEWMVPPCISNWKNNKGYTIPLDKRLAADGRGLKDVYINDNFAQFSEALHLADRHAREEVRQRNQMQEKIAAKEKAMREENLRMLAQRAREERAGIAPSGGSRLASAGGEMPAAMANYGSSDSEEEEDNEAVAERNRLREERRRERERDLRMSNMGKEQRARTFAKEQNRDISEKVALGLAKPTMSKESMTDARLFNRESLSNTFGDDDSYNLYDKPLFQGSSAAAAIYRRPGTGGGDDIYGGGTESGINAELENDRFGMGKTKGFEGSQFQERRAGPVQFEKDTSDPFAIDQFLEEAKRGTKRAGLEDPAAPKRARE
;
A
#
# COMPACT_ATOMS: atom_id res chain seq x y z
N MET A 1 -40.77 -9.45 95.95
CA MET A 1 -40.24 -8.47 94.97
C MET A 1 -41.18 -8.51 93.79
N SER A 2 -41.83 -7.40 93.47
CA SER A 2 -42.65 -7.27 92.26
C SER A 2 -41.74 -6.87 91.11
N ASP A 3 -41.83 -7.57 89.99
CA ASP A 3 -41.10 -7.18 88.78
C ASP A 3 -41.59 -5.80 88.32
N VAL A 4 -40.63 -4.94 87.95
CA VAL A 4 -40.93 -3.59 87.46
C VAL A 4 -41.48 -3.70 86.05
N VAL A 5 -42.60 -3.02 85.77
CA VAL A 5 -43.19 -2.96 84.43
C VAL A 5 -42.26 -2.17 83.51
N GLU A 6 -41.72 -2.83 82.49
CA GLU A 6 -40.81 -2.23 81.51
C GLU A 6 -41.59 -1.59 80.33
N ASP A 7 -41.10 -0.45 79.83
CA ASP A 7 -41.73 0.29 78.73
C ASP A 7 -41.46 -0.39 77.38
N PRO A 8 -42.49 -0.76 76.61
CA PRO A 8 -42.33 -1.44 75.32
C PRO A 8 -41.65 -0.58 74.24
N LEU A 9 -41.50 0.73 74.44
CA LEU A 9 -40.89 1.65 73.46
C LEU A 9 -39.52 2.18 73.91
N GLU A 10 -38.97 1.73 75.04
CA GLU A 10 -37.66 2.20 75.50
C GLU A 10 -36.53 1.63 74.62
N PRO A 11 -35.60 2.47 74.09
CA PRO A 11 -34.49 1.99 73.29
C PRO A 11 -33.47 1.19 74.14
N PRO A 12 -32.64 0.34 73.51
CA PRO A 12 -31.66 -0.48 74.24
C PRO A 12 -30.73 0.37 75.11
N ARG A 13 -30.79 0.15 76.43
CA ARG A 13 -30.11 0.97 77.44
C ARG A 13 -28.57 0.82 77.41
N HIS A 14 -28.03 -0.24 76.81
CA HIS A 14 -26.60 -0.55 76.86
C HIS A 14 -26.03 -0.97 75.49
N ARG A 15 -24.77 -0.58 75.26
CA ARG A 15 -23.98 -1.03 74.09
C ARG A 15 -23.19 -2.28 74.44
N PHE A 16 -23.36 -3.35 73.67
CA PHE A 16 -22.62 -4.59 73.86
C PHE A 16 -21.17 -4.45 73.35
N LYS A 17 -20.20 -4.87 74.17
CA LYS A 17 -18.78 -5.00 73.77
C LYS A 17 -18.45 -6.49 73.60
N LYS A 18 -17.85 -6.87 72.48
CA LYS A 18 -17.40 -8.25 72.25
C LYS A 18 -16.11 -8.52 73.01
N VAL A 19 -16.17 -9.46 73.96
CA VAL A 19 -15.01 -9.93 74.73
C VAL A 19 -14.37 -11.12 74.00
N PRO A 20 -13.05 -11.34 74.07
CA PRO A 20 -12.43 -12.57 73.58
C PRO A 20 -13.10 -13.81 74.16
N ALA A 21 -13.13 -14.89 73.38
CA ALA A 21 -13.69 -16.16 73.85
C ALA A 21 -12.97 -16.59 75.14
N GLY A 22 -13.76 -17.03 76.12
CA GLY A 22 -13.24 -17.60 77.36
C GLY A 22 -12.39 -18.85 77.10
N PRO A 23 -11.65 -19.33 78.12
CA PRO A 23 -10.86 -20.54 77.98
C PRO A 23 -11.78 -21.71 77.60
N PRO A 24 -11.36 -22.61 76.69
CA PRO A 24 -12.14 -23.79 76.38
C PRO A 24 -12.26 -24.68 77.62
N SER A 25 -13.28 -25.55 77.62
CA SER A 25 -13.37 -26.64 78.60
C SER A 25 -12.08 -27.49 78.56
N PRO A 26 -11.71 -28.13 79.67
CA PRO A 26 -10.50 -28.97 79.71
C PRO A 26 -10.54 -29.98 78.56
N PRO A 27 -9.43 -30.15 77.80
CA PRO A 27 -9.42 -31.01 76.64
C PRO A 27 -9.76 -32.45 77.06
N PRO A 28 -10.66 -33.13 76.35
CA PRO A 28 -11.01 -34.50 76.68
C PRO A 28 -9.80 -35.43 76.50
N PRO A 29 -9.72 -36.54 77.26
CA PRO A 29 -8.62 -37.49 77.16
C PRO A 29 -8.57 -38.12 75.77
N VAL A 30 -7.38 -38.16 75.17
CA VAL A 30 -7.15 -38.72 73.83
C VAL A 30 -6.84 -40.21 73.95
N LEU A 31 -7.85 -41.05 73.78
CA LEU A 31 -7.75 -42.52 73.88
C LEU A 31 -7.21 -43.14 72.57
N ARG A 32 -5.92 -42.99 72.29
CA ARG A 32 -5.25 -43.62 71.14
C ARG A 32 -4.52 -44.89 71.56
N SER A 33 -4.36 -45.83 70.63
CA SER A 33 -3.45 -46.96 70.81
C SER A 33 -2.02 -46.47 71.03
N PRO A 34 -1.15 -47.24 71.71
CA PRO A 34 0.27 -46.90 71.85
C PRO A 34 0.90 -46.57 70.49
N PRO A 35 1.80 -45.57 70.42
CA PRO A 35 2.38 -45.13 69.16
C PRO A 35 3.18 -46.27 68.53
N ARG A 36 2.87 -46.58 67.27
CA ARG A 36 3.67 -47.51 66.46
C ARG A 36 4.95 -46.79 66.04
N LYS A 37 6.08 -47.49 66.08
CA LYS A 37 7.36 -46.95 65.61
C LYS A 37 7.31 -46.88 64.09
N VAL A 38 7.46 -45.68 63.54
CA VAL A 38 7.59 -45.46 62.09
C VAL A 38 8.92 -46.05 61.62
N THR A 39 8.92 -46.76 60.51
CA THR A 39 10.15 -47.28 59.94
C THR A 39 10.93 -46.17 59.22
N ALA A 40 12.27 -46.25 59.21
CA ALA A 40 13.08 -45.26 58.51
C ALA A 40 12.83 -45.23 56.98
N GLN A 41 12.31 -46.32 56.41
CA GLN A 41 11.93 -46.40 55.00
C GLN A 41 10.63 -45.63 54.74
N GLU A 42 9.60 -45.91 55.54
CA GLU A 42 8.32 -45.19 55.49
C GLU A 42 8.54 -43.68 55.65
N GLN A 43 9.36 -43.26 56.62
CA GLN A 43 9.65 -41.83 56.79
C GLN A 43 10.30 -41.19 55.56
N LYS A 44 11.16 -41.91 54.83
CA LYS A 44 11.80 -41.41 53.60
C LYS A 44 10.83 -41.32 52.43
N GLU A 45 9.96 -42.32 52.27
CA GLU A 45 8.95 -42.33 51.21
C GLU A 45 7.95 -41.19 51.37
N TRP A 46 7.61 -40.85 52.62
CA TRP A 46 6.75 -39.73 52.95
C TRP A 46 7.48 -38.37 53.01
N MET A 47 8.75 -38.30 52.63
CA MET A 47 9.47 -37.03 52.51
C MET A 47 9.02 -36.29 51.24
N VAL A 48 8.14 -35.31 51.41
CA VAL A 48 7.64 -34.48 50.31
C VAL A 48 8.74 -33.53 49.82
N PRO A 49 9.13 -33.57 48.52
CA PRO A 49 10.11 -32.63 47.97
C PRO A 49 9.66 -31.16 48.06
N PRO A 50 10.58 -30.21 48.21
CA PRO A 50 10.23 -28.79 48.27
C PRO A 50 9.62 -28.31 46.95
N CYS A 51 8.56 -27.51 47.03
CA CYS A 51 7.93 -26.91 45.87
C CYS A 51 8.78 -25.75 45.34
N ILE A 52 9.52 -25.98 44.25
CA ILE A 52 10.26 -24.96 43.53
C ILE A 52 9.39 -24.49 42.38
N SER A 53 8.91 -23.24 42.44
CA SER A 53 8.03 -22.71 41.41
C SER A 53 8.81 -21.91 40.37
N ASN A 54 8.40 -22.01 39.10
CA ASN A 54 8.96 -21.21 38.01
C ASN A 54 8.46 -19.75 38.00
N TRP A 55 7.44 -19.42 38.78
CA TRP A 55 6.80 -18.10 38.79
C TRP A 55 7.05 -17.26 40.04
N LYS A 56 7.11 -17.89 41.23
CA LYS A 56 7.13 -17.19 42.52
C LYS A 56 8.36 -17.59 43.35
N ASN A 57 9.01 -16.56 43.89
CA ASN A 57 10.09 -16.70 44.86
C ASN A 57 9.97 -15.59 45.92
N ASN A 58 8.95 -15.69 46.78
CA ASN A 58 8.61 -14.64 47.75
C ASN A 58 9.74 -14.31 48.73
N LYS A 59 10.57 -15.31 49.07
CA LYS A 59 11.69 -15.16 50.00
C LYS A 59 13.03 -14.91 49.31
N GLY A 60 13.05 -14.82 47.98
CA GLY A 60 14.26 -14.50 47.21
C GLY A 60 15.36 -15.56 47.29
N TYR A 61 15.03 -16.84 47.47
CA TYR A 61 16.04 -17.89 47.56
C TYR A 61 16.88 -18.01 46.26
N THR A 62 18.19 -18.18 46.41
CA THR A 62 19.09 -18.48 45.29
C THR A 62 19.01 -19.98 44.99
N ILE A 63 18.28 -20.33 43.94
CA ILE A 63 18.01 -21.72 43.55
C ILE A 63 18.80 -22.03 42.27
N PRO A 64 19.60 -23.10 42.22
CA PRO A 64 20.36 -23.47 41.03
C PRO A 64 19.45 -23.88 39.87
N LEU A 65 19.98 -23.80 38.64
CA LEU A 65 19.20 -23.98 37.41
C LEU A 65 18.64 -25.40 37.26
N ASP A 66 19.41 -26.42 37.66
CA ASP A 66 18.99 -27.81 37.63
C ASP A 66 17.68 -28.01 38.44
N LYS A 67 17.57 -27.41 39.62
CA LYS A 67 16.38 -27.53 40.48
C LYS A 67 15.19 -26.71 39.99
N ARG A 68 15.42 -25.62 39.26
CA ARG A 68 14.35 -24.85 38.60
C ARG A 68 13.81 -25.58 37.37
N LEU A 69 14.71 -26.19 36.58
CA LEU A 69 14.36 -26.87 35.34
C LEU A 69 13.92 -28.33 35.56
N ALA A 70 14.20 -28.93 36.73
CA ALA A 70 13.88 -30.33 37.01
C ALA A 70 12.40 -30.68 36.84
N ALA A 71 11.49 -29.76 37.17
CA ALA A 71 10.05 -29.96 37.04
C ALA A 71 9.51 -29.62 35.64
N ASP A 72 10.39 -29.15 34.76
CA ASP A 72 10.02 -28.76 33.42
C ASP A 72 9.94 -30.00 32.52
N GLY A 73 8.78 -30.66 32.57
CA GLY A 73 8.46 -31.85 31.77
C GLY A 73 8.55 -31.65 30.25
N ARG A 74 8.98 -30.46 29.77
CA ARG A 74 9.39 -30.22 28.39
C ARG A 74 10.50 -31.18 27.94
N GLY A 75 11.43 -31.55 28.83
CA GLY A 75 12.49 -32.53 28.52
C GLY A 75 12.03 -33.98 28.49
N LEU A 76 10.82 -34.27 28.99
CA LEU A 76 10.22 -35.62 29.03
C LEU A 76 9.25 -35.86 27.85
N LYS A 77 9.05 -34.85 27.00
CA LYS A 77 8.22 -35.00 25.79
C LYS A 77 9.08 -35.55 24.65
N ASP A 78 9.00 -36.85 24.42
CA ASP A 78 9.47 -37.44 23.18
C ASP A 78 8.55 -37.00 22.04
N VAL A 79 9.04 -36.08 21.20
CA VAL A 79 8.29 -35.59 20.04
C VAL A 79 8.28 -36.70 18.98
N TYR A 80 7.16 -37.43 18.91
CA TYR A 80 6.91 -38.39 17.83
C TYR A 80 6.21 -37.67 16.67
N ILE A 81 6.62 -37.99 15.44
CA ILE A 81 6.02 -37.45 14.21
C ILE A 81 5.21 -38.57 13.55
N ASN A 82 4.02 -38.25 13.03
CA ASN A 82 3.15 -39.20 12.36
C ASN A 82 3.54 -39.38 10.87
N ASP A 83 3.56 -40.61 10.37
CA ASP A 83 3.86 -40.95 8.97
C ASP A 83 2.87 -40.36 7.95
N ASN A 84 1.65 -40.00 8.38
CA ASN A 84 0.68 -39.31 7.54
C ASN A 84 1.22 -37.98 6.98
N PHE A 85 2.15 -37.33 7.67
CA PHE A 85 2.81 -36.12 7.15
C PHE A 85 3.68 -36.42 5.92
N ALA A 86 4.36 -37.58 5.90
CA ALA A 86 5.13 -38.00 4.75
C ALA A 86 4.19 -38.31 3.57
N GLN A 87 3.16 -39.12 3.80
CA GLN A 87 2.16 -39.47 2.77
C GLN A 87 1.49 -38.22 2.17
N PHE A 88 1.10 -37.25 3.02
CA PHE A 88 0.50 -36.01 2.56
C PHE A 88 1.49 -35.17 1.72
N SER A 89 2.74 -35.07 2.17
CA SER A 89 3.76 -34.34 1.42
C SER A 89 4.03 -34.98 0.06
N GLU A 90 4.10 -36.32 -0.02
CA GLU A 90 4.28 -37.04 -1.28
C GLU A 90 3.09 -36.85 -2.21
N ALA A 91 1.87 -36.91 -1.70
CA ALA A 91 0.66 -36.67 -2.47
C ALA A 91 0.66 -35.26 -3.10
N LEU A 92 1.08 -34.24 -2.35
CA LEU A 92 1.21 -32.88 -2.87
C LEU A 92 2.29 -32.76 -3.97
N HIS A 93 3.44 -33.41 -3.80
CA HIS A 93 4.49 -33.39 -4.83
C HIS A 93 4.05 -34.11 -6.11
N LEU A 94 3.30 -35.21 -5.99
CA LEU A 94 2.72 -35.91 -7.13
C LEU A 94 1.66 -35.06 -7.84
N ALA A 95 0.78 -34.41 -7.07
CA ALA A 95 -0.23 -33.51 -7.62
C ALA A 95 0.40 -32.33 -8.36
N ASP A 96 1.45 -31.70 -7.82
CA ASP A 96 2.15 -30.60 -8.48
C ASP A 96 2.82 -31.05 -9.79
N ARG A 97 3.48 -32.23 -9.79
CA ARG A 97 4.09 -32.78 -11.00
C ARG A 97 3.03 -33.03 -12.09
N HIS A 98 1.91 -33.65 -11.73
CA HIS A 98 0.81 -33.92 -12.65
C HIS A 98 0.21 -32.61 -13.22
N ALA A 99 -0.05 -31.62 -12.36
CA ALA A 99 -0.57 -30.33 -12.79
C ALA A 99 0.37 -29.61 -13.77
N ARG A 100 1.69 -29.65 -13.53
CA ARG A 100 2.68 -29.07 -14.44
C ARG A 100 2.74 -29.78 -15.78
N GLU A 101 2.63 -31.12 -15.78
CA GLU A 101 2.60 -31.91 -17.01
C GLU A 101 1.34 -31.64 -17.83
N GLU A 102 0.17 -31.57 -17.20
CA GLU A 102 -1.08 -31.17 -17.87
C GLU A 102 -0.97 -29.78 -18.50
N VAL A 103 -0.47 -28.80 -17.75
CA VAL A 103 -0.30 -27.43 -18.27
C VAL A 103 0.67 -27.42 -19.44
N ARG A 104 1.79 -28.15 -19.35
CA ARG A 104 2.75 -28.27 -20.46
C ARG A 104 2.11 -28.90 -21.69
N GLN A 105 1.35 -29.98 -21.53
CA GLN A 105 0.65 -30.64 -22.64
C GLN A 105 -0.41 -29.73 -23.28
N ARG A 106 -1.19 -29.01 -22.47
CA ARG A 106 -2.18 -28.03 -22.97
C ARG A 106 -1.50 -26.92 -23.75
N ASN A 107 -0.41 -26.36 -23.24
CA ASN A 107 0.36 -25.32 -23.93
C ASN A 107 0.93 -25.81 -25.26
N GLN A 108 1.51 -27.02 -25.29
CA GLN A 108 2.01 -27.62 -26.54
C GLN A 108 0.89 -27.89 -27.55
N MET A 109 -0.30 -28.30 -27.08
CA MET A 109 -1.46 -28.49 -27.96
C MET A 109 -1.95 -27.16 -28.52
N GLN A 110 -2.08 -26.13 -27.68
CA GLN A 110 -2.47 -24.79 -28.12
C GLN A 110 -1.47 -24.21 -29.12
N GLU A 111 -0.17 -24.38 -28.89
CA GLU A 111 0.87 -23.95 -29.83
C GLU A 111 0.74 -24.67 -31.19
N LYS A 112 0.48 -25.98 -31.19
CA LYS A 112 0.23 -26.75 -32.43
C LYS A 112 -1.03 -26.29 -33.16
N ILE A 113 -2.11 -25.98 -32.43
CA ILE A 113 -3.35 -25.44 -33.02
C ILE A 113 -3.08 -24.07 -33.63
N ALA A 114 -2.43 -23.17 -32.89
CA ALA A 114 -2.06 -21.84 -33.37
C ALA A 114 -1.14 -21.90 -34.59
N ALA A 115 -0.18 -22.83 -34.63
CA ALA A 115 0.69 -23.06 -35.78
C ALA A 115 -0.09 -23.54 -37.00
N LYS A 116 -1.03 -24.48 -36.83
CA LYS A 116 -1.92 -24.96 -37.90
C LYS A 116 -2.84 -23.85 -38.42
N GLU A 117 -3.44 -23.06 -37.53
CA GLU A 117 -4.28 -21.91 -37.91
C GLU A 117 -3.47 -20.85 -38.68
N LYS A 118 -2.22 -20.60 -38.26
CA LYS A 118 -1.31 -19.70 -38.97
C LYS A 118 -0.96 -20.23 -40.36
N ALA A 119 -0.62 -21.52 -40.48
CA ALA A 119 -0.34 -22.15 -41.77
C ALA A 119 -1.55 -22.10 -42.73
N MET A 120 -2.76 -22.42 -42.23
CA MET A 120 -4.00 -22.29 -42.99
C MET A 120 -4.26 -20.85 -43.44
N ARG A 121 -3.97 -19.86 -42.58
CA ARG A 121 -4.11 -18.43 -42.91
C ARG A 121 -3.09 -18.01 -43.98
N GLU A 122 -1.86 -18.48 -43.90
CA GLU A 122 -0.82 -18.23 -44.91
C GLU A 122 -1.16 -18.87 -46.26
N GLU A 123 -1.67 -20.10 -46.29
CA GLU A 123 -2.14 -20.76 -47.52
C GLU A 123 -3.34 -20.04 -48.14
N ASN A 124 -4.30 -19.60 -47.32
CA ASN A 124 -5.45 -18.83 -47.82
C ASN A 124 -5.00 -17.50 -48.44
N LEU A 125 -4.09 -16.77 -47.78
CA LEU A 125 -3.51 -15.55 -48.33
C LEU A 125 -2.71 -15.81 -49.61
N ARG A 126 -2.01 -16.95 -49.69
CA ARG A 126 -1.27 -17.37 -50.88
C ARG A 126 -2.22 -17.68 -52.06
N MET A 127 -3.30 -18.39 -51.83
CA MET A 127 -4.33 -18.68 -52.85
C MET A 127 -5.01 -17.40 -53.32
N LEU A 128 -5.36 -16.49 -52.41
CA LEU A 128 -5.94 -15.19 -52.76
C LEU A 128 -4.97 -14.35 -53.62
N ALA A 129 -3.69 -14.34 -53.26
CA ALA A 129 -2.66 -13.66 -54.04
C ALA A 129 -2.43 -14.30 -55.43
N GLN A 130 -2.50 -15.63 -55.55
CA GLN A 130 -2.44 -16.34 -56.84
C GLN A 130 -3.64 -15.98 -57.70
N ARG A 131 -4.86 -16.06 -57.15
CA ARG A 131 -6.09 -15.66 -57.84
C ARG A 131 -6.06 -14.21 -58.31
N ALA A 132 -5.59 -13.28 -57.46
CA ALA A 132 -5.42 -11.88 -57.85
C ALA A 132 -4.40 -11.69 -58.98
N ARG A 133 -3.34 -12.51 -59.04
CA ARG A 133 -2.38 -12.51 -60.16
C ARG A 133 -3.00 -13.08 -61.44
N GLU A 134 -3.79 -14.14 -61.35
CA GLU A 134 -4.50 -14.75 -62.48
C GLU A 134 -5.56 -13.81 -63.06
N GLU A 135 -6.35 -13.13 -62.22
CA GLU A 135 -7.32 -12.12 -62.65
C GLU A 135 -6.62 -10.92 -63.31
N ARG A 136 -5.45 -10.51 -62.79
CA ARG A 136 -4.60 -9.49 -63.43
C ARG A 136 -4.00 -9.97 -64.76
N ALA A 137 -3.67 -11.25 -64.89
CA ALA A 137 -3.16 -11.84 -66.12
C ALA A 137 -4.26 -12.11 -67.17
N GLY A 138 -5.53 -12.23 -66.75
CA GLY A 138 -6.70 -12.35 -67.61
C GLY A 138 -7.12 -11.05 -68.32
N ILE A 139 -6.59 -9.91 -67.89
CA ILE A 139 -6.68 -8.62 -68.59
C ILE A 139 -5.32 -8.37 -69.22
N ALA A 140 -5.15 -8.77 -70.49
CA ALA A 140 -3.95 -8.44 -71.24
C ALA A 140 -3.92 -6.92 -71.54
N PRO A 141 -2.90 -6.16 -71.12
CA PRO A 141 -2.41 -5.06 -71.93
C PRO A 141 -1.65 -5.65 -73.12
N SER A 142 -2.01 -5.25 -74.33
CA SER A 142 -1.17 -5.47 -75.50
C SER A 142 0.18 -4.78 -75.30
N GLY A 143 1.27 -5.57 -75.27
CA GLY A 143 2.62 -5.06 -75.50
C GLY A 143 3.74 -5.79 -74.74
N GLY A 144 4.48 -6.67 -75.43
CA GLY A 144 5.88 -6.98 -75.12
C GLY A 144 6.23 -8.42 -74.70
N SER A 145 6.53 -9.26 -75.70
CA SER A 145 7.36 -10.50 -75.73
C SER A 145 8.03 -10.92 -74.40
N ARG A 146 7.78 -12.07 -73.76
CA ARG A 146 7.96 -13.48 -74.16
C ARG A 146 9.30 -13.79 -74.85
N LEU A 147 10.23 -14.40 -74.12
CA LEU A 147 10.79 -15.70 -74.52
C LEU A 147 11.03 -16.54 -73.28
N ALA A 148 10.40 -17.71 -73.26
CA ALA A 148 10.46 -18.73 -72.23
C ALA A 148 11.07 -19.99 -72.84
N SER A 149 11.77 -20.78 -72.01
CA SER A 149 11.91 -22.26 -72.09
C SER A 149 13.21 -22.65 -71.38
N ALA A 150 13.34 -23.69 -70.56
CA ALA A 150 12.44 -24.59 -69.85
C ALA A 150 13.33 -25.43 -68.91
N GLY A 151 12.81 -25.74 -67.72
CA GLY A 151 13.00 -26.95 -66.89
C GLY A 151 14.39 -27.60 -66.69
N GLY A 152 14.69 -27.90 -65.42
CA GLY A 152 15.58 -29.01 -65.05
C GLY A 152 16.31 -28.82 -63.71
N GLU A 153 16.09 -29.75 -62.78
CA GLU A 153 16.67 -29.80 -61.43
C GLU A 153 18.21 -30.09 -61.43
N MET A 154 18.85 -29.76 -60.30
CA MET A 154 20.27 -29.78 -59.87
C MET A 154 21.06 -31.09 -60.17
N PRO A 155 22.42 -31.25 -59.99
CA PRO A 155 23.43 -30.40 -59.28
C PRO A 155 24.86 -30.31 -59.91
N ALA A 156 25.75 -29.58 -59.21
CA ALA A 156 27.22 -29.77 -59.08
C ALA A 156 28.23 -29.21 -60.11
N ALA A 157 29.32 -28.69 -59.51
CA ALA A 157 30.72 -28.65 -59.97
C ALA A 157 31.17 -27.58 -61.00
N MET A 158 32.01 -26.69 -60.48
CA MET A 158 33.37 -26.45 -60.96
C MET A 158 33.57 -25.76 -62.33
N ALA A 159 33.99 -24.49 -62.20
CA ALA A 159 35.14 -23.89 -62.87
C ALA A 159 35.12 -23.65 -64.40
N ASN A 160 35.54 -22.42 -64.70
CA ASN A 160 36.57 -22.06 -65.69
C ASN A 160 36.12 -21.58 -67.08
N TYR A 161 36.60 -20.37 -67.40
CA TYR A 161 36.97 -19.85 -68.74
C TYR A 161 35.80 -19.49 -69.68
N GLY A 162 35.68 -18.31 -70.30
CA GLY A 162 36.53 -17.13 -70.48
C GLY A 162 36.02 -16.37 -71.72
N SER A 163 36.33 -15.06 -71.84
CA SER A 163 36.19 -14.20 -73.04
C SER A 163 34.73 -13.86 -73.45
N SER A 164 34.34 -12.70 -73.99
CA SER A 164 34.95 -11.44 -74.43
C SER A 164 33.75 -10.47 -74.58
N ASP A 165 33.79 -9.28 -73.98
CA ASP A 165 34.02 -8.01 -74.68
C ASP A 165 32.76 -7.43 -75.38
N SER A 166 32.50 -6.15 -75.08
CA SER A 166 31.55 -5.23 -75.75
C SER A 166 30.11 -5.18 -75.24
N GLU A 167 29.87 -4.46 -74.12
CA GLU A 167 28.65 -3.67 -73.81
C GLU A 167 28.89 -2.83 -72.53
N GLU A 168 29.96 -2.01 -72.51
CA GLU A 168 30.62 -1.52 -71.28
C GLU A 168 30.33 -0.08 -70.80
N GLU A 169 29.30 0.65 -71.28
CA GLU A 169 29.13 2.05 -70.83
C GLU A 169 27.90 2.36 -69.95
N GLU A 170 26.73 1.73 -70.13
CA GLU A 170 25.55 1.99 -69.24
C GLU A 170 25.43 1.00 -68.06
N ASP A 171 25.96 -0.22 -68.18
CA ASP A 171 25.95 -1.22 -67.11
C ASP A 171 27.05 -0.98 -66.06
N ASN A 172 28.07 -0.16 -66.40
CA ASN A 172 29.21 0.12 -65.53
C ASN A 172 28.82 0.96 -64.30
N GLU A 173 27.84 1.87 -64.42
CA GLU A 173 27.38 2.69 -63.30
C GLU A 173 26.55 1.87 -62.30
N ALA A 174 25.63 1.03 -62.78
CA ALA A 174 24.84 0.15 -61.92
C ALA A 174 25.70 -0.94 -61.24
N VAL A 175 26.71 -1.46 -61.96
CA VAL A 175 27.70 -2.38 -61.39
C VAL A 175 28.61 -1.66 -60.38
N ALA A 176 28.99 -0.40 -60.65
CA ALA A 176 29.76 0.43 -59.73
C ALA A 176 28.97 0.77 -58.45
N GLU A 177 27.68 1.09 -58.54
CA GLU A 177 26.81 1.33 -57.38
C GLU A 177 26.63 0.07 -56.53
N ARG A 178 26.42 -1.08 -57.17
CA ARG A 178 26.34 -2.37 -56.48
C ARG A 178 27.66 -2.73 -55.80
N ASN A 179 28.79 -2.41 -56.43
CA ASN A 179 30.11 -2.62 -55.85
C ASN A 179 30.38 -1.64 -54.69
N ARG A 180 29.98 -0.37 -54.80
CA ARG A 180 30.00 0.60 -53.70
C ARG A 180 29.16 0.12 -52.51
N LEU A 181 27.97 -0.42 -52.75
CA LEU A 181 27.09 -0.94 -51.69
C LEU A 181 27.68 -2.19 -51.01
N ARG A 182 28.37 -3.04 -51.78
CA ARG A 182 29.09 -4.21 -51.24
C ARG A 182 30.30 -3.80 -50.42
N GLU A 183 31.03 -2.79 -50.87
CA GLU A 183 32.20 -2.23 -50.20
C GLU A 183 31.81 -1.48 -48.94
N GLU A 184 30.73 -0.70 -48.96
CA GLU A 184 30.16 -0.02 -47.80
C GLU A 184 29.71 -1.03 -46.74
N ARG A 185 28.96 -2.09 -47.11
CA ARG A 185 28.62 -3.18 -46.20
C ARG A 185 29.83 -3.95 -45.66
N ARG A 186 30.92 -4.02 -46.43
CA ARG A 186 32.17 -4.65 -45.98
C ARG A 186 32.87 -3.74 -44.97
N ARG A 187 32.90 -2.43 -45.24
CA ARG A 187 33.50 -1.41 -44.38
C ARG A 187 32.72 -1.22 -43.07
N GLU A 188 31.40 -1.32 -43.11
CA GLU A 188 30.54 -1.34 -41.92
C GLU A 188 30.80 -2.58 -41.08
N ARG A 189 30.80 -3.78 -41.66
CA ARG A 189 31.14 -5.00 -40.92
C ARG A 189 32.57 -4.98 -40.37
N GLU A 190 33.51 -4.39 -41.08
CA GLU A 190 34.88 -4.22 -40.60
C GLU A 190 34.94 -3.22 -39.43
N ARG A 191 34.22 -2.09 -39.50
CA ARG A 191 34.07 -1.15 -38.38
C ARG A 191 33.39 -1.80 -37.19
N ASP A 192 32.33 -2.58 -37.40
CA ASP A 192 31.61 -3.28 -36.35
C ASP A 192 32.47 -4.37 -35.71
N LEU A 193 33.24 -5.12 -36.50
CA LEU A 193 34.22 -6.07 -35.97
C LEU A 193 35.32 -5.36 -35.19
N ARG A 194 35.78 -4.19 -35.64
CA ARG A 194 36.79 -3.39 -34.95
C ARG A 194 36.26 -2.78 -33.65
N MET A 195 35.03 -2.26 -33.66
CA MET A 195 34.31 -1.79 -32.48
C MET A 195 33.94 -2.95 -31.55
N SER A 196 33.74 -4.14 -32.09
CA SER A 196 33.45 -5.34 -31.31
C SER A 196 34.68 -5.97 -30.66
N ASN A 197 35.82 -5.91 -31.35
CA ASN A 197 37.14 -6.26 -30.82
C ASN A 197 37.72 -5.17 -29.90
N MET A 198 37.16 -3.97 -29.86
CA MET A 198 37.55 -3.00 -28.82
C MET A 198 37.11 -3.54 -27.45
N GLY A 199 38.08 -3.65 -26.54
CA GLY A 199 37.84 -4.03 -25.15
C GLY A 199 36.83 -3.11 -24.46
N LYS A 200 36.19 -3.61 -23.39
CA LYS A 200 35.14 -2.87 -22.64
C LYS A 200 35.57 -1.45 -22.23
N GLU A 201 36.85 -1.26 -21.91
CA GLU A 201 37.40 0.06 -21.52
C GLU A 201 37.45 1.06 -22.69
N GLN A 202 37.80 0.63 -23.91
CA GLN A 202 37.85 1.51 -25.08
C GLN A 202 36.45 1.89 -25.56
N ARG A 203 35.50 0.94 -25.54
CA ARG A 203 34.07 1.21 -25.78
C ARG A 203 33.49 2.21 -24.77
N ALA A 204 33.86 2.08 -23.50
CA ALA A 204 33.45 3.03 -22.47
C ALA A 204 34.04 4.42 -22.71
N ARG A 205 35.30 4.53 -23.17
CA ARG A 205 35.92 5.82 -23.53
C ARG A 205 35.26 6.48 -24.74
N THR A 206 34.91 5.73 -25.78
CA THR A 206 34.19 6.29 -26.94
C THR A 206 32.78 6.74 -26.56
N PHE A 207 32.08 5.95 -25.74
CA PHE A 207 30.76 6.29 -25.21
C PHE A 207 30.81 7.52 -24.29
N ALA A 208 31.82 7.62 -23.42
CA ALA A 208 32.04 8.80 -22.59
C ALA A 208 32.36 10.05 -23.41
N LYS A 209 33.11 9.91 -24.52
CA LYS A 209 33.38 11.02 -25.46
C LYS A 209 32.12 11.50 -26.18
N GLU A 210 31.17 10.61 -26.47
CA GLU A 210 29.86 10.96 -27.02
C GLU A 210 28.92 11.57 -25.97
N GLN A 211 29.01 11.11 -24.72
CA GLN A 211 28.28 11.68 -23.59
C GLN A 211 28.73 13.11 -23.25
N ASN A 212 30.01 13.44 -23.45
CA ASN A 212 30.55 14.79 -23.24
C ASN A 212 30.42 15.73 -24.46
N ARG A 213 29.67 15.35 -25.50
CA ARG A 213 29.34 16.30 -26.58
C ARG A 213 28.35 17.34 -26.09
N ASP A 214 28.61 18.59 -26.47
CA ASP A 214 27.74 19.71 -26.17
C ASP A 214 26.35 19.48 -26.74
N ILE A 215 25.34 19.98 -26.04
CA ILE A 215 23.93 19.72 -26.31
C ILE A 215 23.55 20.17 -27.72
N SER A 216 24.18 21.23 -28.24
CA SER A 216 24.02 21.72 -29.61
C SER A 216 24.50 20.73 -30.68
N GLU A 217 25.63 20.05 -30.46
CA GLU A 217 26.15 19.04 -31.39
C GLU A 217 25.31 17.76 -31.39
N LYS A 218 24.78 17.37 -30.21
CA LYS A 218 23.85 16.23 -30.09
C LYS A 218 22.52 16.47 -30.80
N VAL A 219 22.04 17.72 -30.80
CA VAL A 219 20.84 18.14 -31.54
C VAL A 219 21.12 18.15 -33.05
N ALA A 220 22.27 18.67 -33.48
CA ALA A 220 22.68 18.68 -34.89
C ALA A 220 22.88 17.27 -35.49
N LEU A 221 23.34 16.31 -34.68
CA LEU A 221 23.50 14.90 -35.07
C LEU A 221 22.20 14.07 -34.97
N GLY A 222 21.07 14.65 -34.56
CA GLY A 222 19.77 13.96 -34.50
C GLY A 222 19.68 12.82 -33.48
N LEU A 223 20.68 12.68 -32.59
CA LEU A 223 20.74 11.64 -31.56
C LEU A 223 19.79 11.93 -30.39
N ALA A 224 19.52 13.20 -30.11
CA ALA A 224 18.56 13.63 -29.12
C ALA A 224 17.16 13.77 -29.74
N LYS A 225 16.49 12.66 -30.01
CA LYS A 225 15.04 12.71 -30.22
C LYS A 225 14.40 13.04 -28.87
N PRO A 226 13.70 14.18 -28.70
CA PRO A 226 12.99 14.44 -27.46
C PRO A 226 11.99 13.31 -27.26
N THR A 227 12.04 12.65 -26.11
CA THR A 227 11.01 11.69 -25.71
C THR A 227 9.71 12.47 -25.63
N MET A 228 8.84 12.31 -26.62
CA MET A 228 7.52 12.92 -26.61
C MET A 228 6.72 12.27 -25.48
N SER A 229 6.81 12.83 -24.28
CA SER A 229 5.91 12.51 -23.17
C SER A 229 4.52 12.97 -23.60
N LYS A 230 3.71 12.03 -24.10
CA LYS A 230 2.35 12.28 -24.59
C LYS A 230 1.33 12.55 -23.48
N GLU A 231 1.78 12.57 -22.22
CA GLU A 231 0.93 12.75 -21.06
C GLU A 231 1.26 14.09 -20.39
N SER A 232 0.21 14.87 -20.13
CA SER A 232 0.29 16.13 -19.37
C SER A 232 1.04 15.87 -18.07
N MET A 233 2.05 16.68 -17.76
CA MET A 233 2.88 16.59 -16.56
C MET A 233 1.97 16.58 -15.32
N THR A 234 1.70 15.40 -14.79
CA THR A 234 0.91 15.20 -13.57
C THR A 234 1.79 15.54 -12.36
N ASP A 235 1.24 16.27 -11.39
CA ASP A 235 2.01 16.70 -10.21
C ASP A 235 2.50 15.49 -9.42
N ALA A 236 3.81 15.40 -9.21
CA ALA A 236 4.48 14.33 -8.46
C ALA A 236 3.89 14.13 -7.05
N ARG A 237 3.33 15.18 -6.44
CA ARG A 237 2.68 15.08 -5.12
C ARG A 237 1.42 14.22 -5.13
N LEU A 238 0.75 14.09 -6.29
CA LEU A 238 -0.44 13.26 -6.42
C LEU A 238 -0.09 11.77 -6.48
N PHE A 239 1.05 11.39 -7.04
CA PHE A 239 1.51 10.00 -7.08
C PHE A 239 2.02 9.49 -5.73
N ASN A 240 2.53 10.40 -4.89
CA ASN A 240 3.01 10.05 -3.56
C ASN A 240 1.91 10.15 -2.48
N ARG A 241 0.67 10.47 -2.85
CA ARG A 241 -0.47 10.28 -1.95
C ARG A 241 -0.83 8.81 -1.97
N GLU A 242 -0.66 8.14 -0.84
CA GLU A 242 -1.29 6.84 -0.61
C GLU A 242 -2.81 7.02 -0.81
N SER A 243 -3.34 6.51 -1.93
CA SER A 243 -4.77 6.40 -2.14
C SER A 243 -5.27 5.27 -1.24
N LEU A 244 -5.54 5.60 0.03
CA LEU A 244 -5.73 4.61 1.08
C LEU A 244 -6.95 3.71 0.85
N SER A 245 -6.61 2.43 0.94
CA SER A 245 -7.30 1.18 1.22
C SER A 245 -8.43 1.19 2.27
N ASN A 246 -9.38 2.13 2.22
CA ASN A 246 -10.52 2.16 3.15
C ASN A 246 -11.61 1.13 2.85
N THR A 247 -11.30 0.07 2.09
CA THR A 247 -12.30 -0.90 1.61
C THR A 247 -12.02 -2.34 2.05
N PHE A 248 -10.93 -2.59 2.79
CA PHE A 248 -10.63 -3.92 3.33
C PHE A 248 -10.48 -3.87 4.84
N GLY A 249 -11.60 -3.96 5.54
CA GLY A 249 -11.70 -4.23 6.97
C GLY A 249 -12.68 -5.37 7.20
N ASP A 250 -12.42 -6.19 8.21
CA ASP A 250 -13.35 -7.23 8.68
C ASP A 250 -14.63 -6.58 9.25
N ASP A 251 -15.76 -7.28 9.29
CA ASP A 251 -17.05 -6.73 9.77
C ASP A 251 -16.96 -6.26 11.25
N ASP A 252 -16.01 -6.80 12.01
CA ASP A 252 -15.71 -6.42 13.40
C ASP A 252 -14.78 -5.19 13.52
N SER A 253 -14.25 -4.67 12.41
CA SER A 253 -13.33 -3.53 12.40
C SER A 253 -14.09 -2.20 12.37
N TYR A 254 -14.02 -1.44 13.47
CA TYR A 254 -14.75 -0.17 13.65
C TYR A 254 -14.09 1.01 12.92
N ASN A 255 -13.98 0.92 11.59
CA ASN A 255 -13.34 1.89 10.70
C ASN A 255 -14.35 2.86 10.04
N LEU A 256 -15.33 3.36 10.79
CA LEU A 256 -16.41 4.22 10.26
C LEU A 256 -15.91 5.60 9.77
N TYR A 257 -14.76 6.06 10.26
CA TYR A 257 -14.22 7.38 9.93
C TYR A 257 -12.81 7.30 9.36
N ASP A 258 -12.59 8.02 8.26
CA ASP A 258 -11.29 8.09 7.58
C ASP A 258 -10.22 8.84 8.39
N LYS A 259 -10.64 9.68 9.35
CA LYS A 259 -9.76 10.54 10.16
C LYS A 259 -10.08 10.36 11.64
N PRO A 260 -9.06 10.31 12.53
CA PRO A 260 -9.30 10.29 13.97
C PRO A 260 -9.94 11.61 14.43
N LEU A 261 -10.83 11.52 15.42
CA LEU A 261 -11.52 12.68 16.01
C LEU A 261 -10.56 13.76 16.52
N PHE A 262 -9.40 13.35 17.02
CA PHE A 262 -8.33 14.25 17.46
C PHE A 262 -7.09 14.10 16.58
N GLN A 263 -6.76 15.16 15.85
CA GLN A 263 -5.51 15.28 15.07
C GLN A 263 -4.26 15.18 15.97
N GLY A 264 -4.42 15.54 17.26
CA GLY A 264 -3.38 15.46 18.28
C GLY A 264 -2.89 14.05 18.63
N SER A 265 -3.63 12.99 18.27
CA SER A 265 -3.18 11.60 18.47
C SER A 265 -1.91 11.29 17.66
N SER A 266 -1.78 11.85 16.46
CA SER A 266 -0.54 11.79 15.67
C SER A 266 0.52 12.77 16.19
N ALA A 267 0.12 13.90 16.79
CA ALA A 267 1.02 14.88 17.41
C ALA A 267 1.64 14.39 18.72
N ALA A 268 1.04 13.40 19.41
CA ALA A 268 1.61 12.78 20.61
C ALA A 268 3.04 12.25 20.39
N ALA A 269 3.36 11.75 19.19
CA ALA A 269 4.72 11.34 18.83
C ALA A 269 5.72 12.51 18.70
N ALA A 270 5.23 13.74 18.48
CA ALA A 270 6.03 14.96 18.48
C ALA A 270 6.08 15.63 19.87
N ILE A 271 5.03 15.48 20.69
CA ILE A 271 4.94 16.07 22.04
C ILE A 271 6.08 15.59 22.95
N TYR A 272 6.62 14.39 22.73
CA TYR A 272 7.74 13.86 23.53
C TYR A 272 8.91 13.32 22.69
N ARG A 273 9.39 14.11 21.72
CA ARG A 273 10.67 13.85 21.05
C ARG A 273 11.57 15.06 21.17
N ARG A 274 12.51 15.05 22.13
CA ARG A 274 13.56 16.07 22.22
C ARG A 274 14.38 16.04 20.91
N PRO A 275 14.46 17.14 20.14
CA PRO A 275 15.35 17.21 18.99
C PRO A 275 16.79 17.00 19.47
N GLY A 276 17.52 16.11 18.83
CA GLY A 276 18.94 15.95 19.10
C GLY A 276 19.68 17.20 18.63
N THR A 277 20.09 18.04 19.59
CA THR A 277 20.99 19.21 19.43
C THR A 277 20.49 20.29 18.44
N GLY A 278 19.96 21.38 19.01
CA GLY A 278 19.67 22.63 18.29
C GLY A 278 18.24 22.71 17.75
N GLY A 279 17.54 23.82 18.02
CA GLY A 279 16.20 24.12 17.50
C GLY A 279 15.04 23.89 18.48
N GLY A 280 15.29 23.53 19.74
CA GLY A 280 14.22 23.31 20.72
C GLY A 280 13.41 24.56 21.07
N ASP A 281 14.01 25.75 21.01
CA ASP A 281 13.34 27.00 21.41
C ASP A 281 12.27 27.45 20.38
N ASP A 282 12.53 27.19 19.09
CA ASP A 282 11.60 27.50 17.99
C ASP A 282 10.49 26.44 17.80
N ILE A 283 10.62 25.27 18.43
CA ILE A 283 9.68 24.15 18.31
C ILE A 283 8.70 24.09 19.51
N TYR A 284 9.03 24.77 20.60
CA TYR A 284 8.21 24.88 21.81
C TYR A 284 7.82 26.33 22.12
N GLY A 285 7.91 27.24 21.14
CA GLY A 285 7.38 28.59 21.22
C GLY A 285 8.02 29.41 22.32
N GLY A 286 9.34 29.27 22.47
CA GLY A 286 10.14 29.91 23.50
C GLY A 286 9.74 29.52 24.94
N GLY A 287 9.07 28.37 25.13
CA GLY A 287 8.67 27.88 26.45
C GLY A 287 7.50 28.63 27.10
N THR A 288 6.79 29.48 26.35
CA THR A 288 5.59 30.18 26.83
C THR A 288 4.32 29.40 26.48
N GLU A 289 3.31 29.40 27.36
CA GLU A 289 2.02 28.71 27.14
C GLU A 289 1.34 29.15 25.83
N SER A 290 1.48 30.42 25.46
CA SER A 290 0.99 30.97 24.19
C SER A 290 1.73 30.45 22.97
N GLY A 291 3.06 30.26 23.07
CA GLY A 291 3.89 29.75 21.98
C GLY A 291 3.59 28.28 21.70
N ILE A 292 3.45 27.47 22.75
CA ILE A 292 3.08 26.06 22.66
C ILE A 292 1.71 25.90 21.98
N ASN A 293 0.72 26.72 22.33
CA ASN A 293 -0.59 26.68 21.68
C ASN A 293 -0.52 27.07 20.20
N ALA A 294 0.26 28.10 19.84
CA ALA A 294 0.41 28.55 18.45
C ALA A 294 1.13 27.53 17.55
N GLU A 295 2.03 26.73 18.10
CA GLU A 295 2.71 25.66 17.37
C GLU A 295 1.91 24.37 17.32
N LEU A 296 1.06 24.09 18.30
CA LEU A 296 0.09 23.00 18.24
C LEU A 296 -0.90 23.16 17.08
N GLU A 297 -1.18 24.41 16.67
CA GLU A 297 -2.00 24.72 15.51
C GLU A 297 -1.28 24.53 14.17
N ASN A 298 0.05 24.42 14.17
CA ASN A 298 0.86 24.24 12.96
C ASN A 298 1.01 22.75 12.60
N ASP A 299 0.32 22.31 11.54
CA ASP A 299 0.47 20.95 11.02
C ASP A 299 1.91 20.70 10.50
N ARG A 300 2.37 19.45 10.56
CA ARG A 300 3.76 19.00 10.31
C ARG A 300 4.38 19.45 8.97
N PHE A 301 3.56 19.88 8.02
CA PHE A 301 3.98 20.41 6.73
C PHE A 301 4.05 21.95 6.69
N GLY A 302 3.97 22.64 7.84
CA GLY A 302 4.02 24.10 7.92
C GLY A 302 2.76 24.78 7.36
N MET A 303 1.65 24.06 7.23
CA MET A 303 0.42 24.53 6.60
C MET A 303 -0.64 25.01 7.61
N GLY A 304 -0.39 24.91 8.92
CA GLY A 304 -1.41 25.17 9.94
C GLY A 304 -1.77 26.64 10.19
N LYS A 305 -1.05 27.58 9.57
CA LYS A 305 -1.55 28.92 9.29
C LYS A 305 -1.83 29.02 7.79
N THR A 306 -2.93 28.42 7.36
CA THR A 306 -3.42 28.67 6.00
C THR A 306 -3.67 30.17 5.88
N LYS A 307 -2.79 30.87 5.17
CA LYS A 307 -3.12 32.14 4.54
C LYS A 307 -4.17 31.80 3.48
N GLY A 308 -5.40 31.67 3.93
CA GLY A 308 -6.54 31.39 3.07
C GLY A 308 -6.74 32.55 2.09
N PHE A 309 -7.50 32.25 1.04
CA PHE A 309 -7.91 33.23 0.04
C PHE A 309 -8.50 34.48 0.71
N GLU A 310 -8.29 35.65 0.11
CA GLU A 310 -8.72 36.94 0.65
C GLU A 310 -10.22 36.90 0.98
N GLY A 311 -10.57 36.98 2.27
CA GLY A 311 -11.93 36.80 2.79
C GLY A 311 -12.09 35.76 3.92
N SER A 312 -11.13 34.85 4.12
CA SER A 312 -11.22 33.83 5.18
C SER A 312 -10.60 34.23 6.53
N GLN A 313 -10.21 35.50 6.71
CA GLN A 313 -9.47 35.96 7.90
C GLN A 313 -10.35 36.21 9.14
N PHE A 314 -11.68 36.25 8.98
CA PHE A 314 -12.60 36.63 10.05
C PHE A 314 -13.31 35.46 10.75
N GLN A 315 -13.04 34.21 10.36
CA GLN A 315 -13.60 33.06 11.08
C GLN A 315 -12.71 32.68 12.27
N GLU A 316 -12.96 33.32 13.42
CA GLU A 316 -12.50 32.77 14.70
C GLU A 316 -13.06 31.34 14.88
N ARG A 317 -12.23 30.44 15.42
CA ARG A 317 -12.61 29.05 15.69
C ARG A 317 -13.75 29.03 16.71
N ARG A 318 -14.97 28.72 16.25
CA ARG A 318 -16.19 28.63 17.06
C ARG A 318 -16.06 27.51 18.10
N ALA A 319 -16.04 27.86 19.39
CA ALA A 319 -16.06 26.91 20.50
C ALA A 319 -17.20 27.24 21.47
N GLY A 320 -18.29 26.45 21.43
CA GLY A 320 -19.45 26.57 22.31
C GLY A 320 -20.71 25.97 21.66
N PRO A 321 -21.71 25.49 22.43
CA PRO A 321 -22.90 24.89 21.85
C PRO A 321 -23.81 25.97 21.21
N VAL A 322 -24.20 25.68 19.96
CA VAL A 322 -25.19 26.35 19.07
C VAL A 322 -25.50 27.82 19.41
N GLN A 323 -24.81 28.74 18.74
CA GLN A 323 -25.23 30.14 18.62
C GLN A 323 -25.95 30.35 17.29
N PHE A 324 -27.11 31.01 17.31
CA PHE A 324 -27.81 31.42 16.10
C PHE A 324 -27.24 32.74 15.59
N GLU A 325 -26.94 32.78 14.30
CA GLU A 325 -26.53 33.99 13.57
C GLU A 325 -27.78 34.86 13.38
N LYS A 326 -27.79 36.07 13.96
CA LYS A 326 -28.89 37.03 13.77
C LYS A 326 -28.70 37.68 12.40
N ASP A 327 -29.47 37.25 11.40
CA ASP A 327 -29.51 37.92 10.10
C ASP A 327 -29.90 39.39 10.27
N THR A 328 -29.02 40.30 9.85
CA THR A 328 -29.16 41.75 10.06
C THR A 328 -30.09 42.44 9.06
N SER A 329 -30.68 41.69 8.13
CA SER A 329 -31.63 42.19 7.15
C SER A 329 -32.99 41.53 7.38
N ASP A 330 -33.83 42.12 8.22
CA ASP A 330 -35.21 41.68 8.42
C ASP A 330 -36.08 42.08 7.20
N PRO A 331 -36.42 41.13 6.32
CA PRO A 331 -37.13 41.44 5.08
C PRO A 331 -38.63 41.70 5.30
N PHE A 332 -39.15 41.49 6.51
CA PHE A 332 -40.56 41.64 6.84
C PHE A 332 -40.84 42.87 7.74
N ALA A 333 -39.82 43.69 8.02
CA ALA A 333 -39.92 44.88 8.88
C ALA A 333 -40.57 44.63 10.25
N ILE A 334 -40.46 43.40 10.75
CA ILE A 334 -40.97 42.94 12.05
C ILE A 334 -40.24 43.67 13.18
N ASP A 335 -38.94 43.95 13.00
CA ASP A 335 -38.14 44.72 13.94
C ASP A 335 -38.64 46.19 14.05
N GLN A 336 -39.08 46.80 12.94
CA GLN A 336 -39.67 48.16 12.97
C GLN A 336 -41.05 48.15 13.65
N PHE A 337 -41.87 47.13 13.39
CA PHE A 337 -43.17 46.95 14.03
C PHE A 337 -43.04 46.72 15.55
N LEU A 338 -42.06 45.91 15.97
CA LEU A 338 -41.74 45.69 17.38
C LEU A 338 -41.21 46.97 18.04
N GLU A 339 -40.37 47.76 17.36
CA GLU A 339 -39.92 49.05 17.90
C GLU A 339 -41.05 50.07 18.01
N GLU A 340 -41.97 50.15 17.04
CA GLU A 340 -43.12 51.05 17.11
C GLU A 340 -44.11 50.65 18.21
N ALA A 341 -44.33 49.34 18.40
CA ALA A 341 -45.10 48.82 19.53
C ALA A 341 -44.42 49.11 20.88
N LYS A 342 -43.08 49.09 20.94
CA LYS A 342 -42.30 49.42 22.15
C LYS A 342 -42.26 50.91 22.46
N ARG A 343 -42.34 51.77 21.44
CA ARG A 343 -42.35 53.25 21.58
C ARG A 343 -43.71 53.82 21.99
N GLY A 344 -44.77 53.00 22.04
CA GLY A 344 -46.01 53.31 22.77
C GLY A 344 -46.75 54.56 22.28
N THR A 345 -46.65 54.90 21.00
CA THR A 345 -47.32 56.09 20.43
C THR A 345 -48.79 55.75 20.11
N LYS A 346 -49.72 56.27 20.91
CA LYS A 346 -51.17 56.18 20.65
C LYS A 346 -51.52 56.95 19.37
N ARG A 347 -51.80 56.27 18.26
CA ARG A 347 -52.47 56.92 17.12
C ARG A 347 -53.94 57.15 17.50
N ALA A 348 -54.27 58.42 17.72
CA ALA A 348 -55.62 58.94 17.70
C ALA A 348 -56.26 58.62 16.33
N GLY A 349 -57.55 58.28 16.36
CA GLY A 349 -58.26 57.71 15.22
C GLY A 349 -58.62 58.68 14.11
N LEU A 350 -59.28 58.09 13.10
CA LEU A 350 -59.92 58.66 11.92
C LEU A 350 -58.93 59.23 10.88
N GLU A 351 -59.01 58.95 9.58
CA GLU A 351 -60.20 58.77 8.73
C GLU A 351 -59.90 57.82 7.55
N ASP A 352 -60.88 56.97 7.21
CA ASP A 352 -61.11 56.58 5.82
C ASP A 352 -62.07 57.63 5.23
N PRO A 353 -61.73 58.27 4.10
CA PRO A 353 -62.68 58.19 3.00
C PRO A 353 -62.02 58.11 1.62
N ALA A 354 -62.44 57.08 0.89
CA ALA A 354 -62.79 57.08 -0.53
C ALA A 354 -62.58 58.41 -1.31
N ALA A 355 -61.75 58.33 -2.36
CA ALA A 355 -62.00 58.69 -3.78
C ALA A 355 -62.71 60.03 -4.16
N PRO A 356 -62.73 60.42 -5.45
CA PRO A 356 -61.67 60.60 -6.44
C PRO A 356 -61.61 62.08 -6.92
N LYS A 357 -60.51 62.52 -7.55
CA LYS A 357 -60.57 63.69 -8.46
C LYS A 357 -59.78 63.43 -9.75
N ARG A 358 -60.56 63.43 -10.83
CA ARG A 358 -60.18 63.33 -12.23
C ARG A 358 -59.26 64.48 -12.65
N ALA A 359 -58.27 64.17 -13.47
CA ALA A 359 -57.67 65.14 -14.36
C ALA A 359 -58.69 65.54 -15.45
N ARG A 360 -58.79 66.85 -15.71
CA ARG A 360 -59.19 67.38 -17.01
C ARG A 360 -57.90 67.67 -17.76
N GLU A 361 -57.73 67.01 -18.89
CA GLU A 361 -57.47 67.70 -20.16
C GLU A 361 -58.45 67.12 -21.19
#